data_AF-D2YH69-F1
#
_entry.id   AF-D2YH69-F1
#
_cell.length_a   1.000
_cell.length_b   1.000
_cell.length_c   1.000
_cell.angle_alpha   90.00
_cell.angle_beta   90.00
_cell.angle_gamma   90.00
#
_symmetry.space_group_name_H-M   'P 1'
#
loop_
_entity.id
_entity.type
_entity.pdbx_description
1 polymer ?
#
loop_
_entity_poly.entity_id
_entity_poly.type
_entity_poly.pdbx_seq_one_letter_code
_entity_poly.pdbx_strand_id
1 'polypeptide(L)'
;MSKEFKIFITDATEMQFDFSLYEDFYKFCESERDWWKEKESLIKSENKSPTNYTNVASYFDNLLSQLAGFKIDEWDQHTIDQHISNLKRYEFNVFGNSWLWSGHSFSEALVNCNISYDASVANHFIIAVIGKQKFSISNKDSLIGAVLAYEFFVVGSSITSRTDAELTAMETVRKSIQEHNSKLREELEVFKGNFSEWVTSTKTEWSNWEQQQVTKISDADDERCTEFMSFMNDCKVRIEDLESAYQEKLRLEKPAEYWKKSARKYGIQGSLWAVALVASSLMGIVYFHDFFSSWLLGQKLKVELSSLHGALIFASILTVYAFLIKTLSKLTFSSFHLMRDAEEREQLTYLFLSLNKDSQLDSTSRNIVLQALFSRTDTGLLAGDSSPSMPGLSELINTSLKSK
;
A
#
# COMPACT_ATOMS: atom_id res chain seq x y z
N MET A 1 1.51 -6.91 34.77
CA MET A 1 1.01 -7.37 36.08
C MET A 1 -0.35 -6.73 36.30
N SER A 2 -1.38 -7.52 36.55
CA SER A 2 -2.70 -6.99 36.96
C SER A 2 -2.53 -6.27 38.30
N LYS A 3 -3.00 -5.02 38.41
CA LYS A 3 -3.05 -4.30 39.68
C LYS A 3 -4.02 -5.05 40.61
N GLU A 4 -3.63 -5.21 41.87
CA GLU A 4 -4.37 -6.03 42.83
C GLU A 4 -5.06 -5.11 43.84
N PHE A 5 -6.39 -5.09 43.84
CA PHE A 5 -7.19 -4.37 44.84
C PHE A 5 -7.76 -5.41 45.82
N LYS A 6 -7.31 -5.38 47.08
CA LYS A 6 -7.79 -6.30 48.12
C LYS A 6 -8.15 -5.56 49.38
N ILE A 7 -9.44 -5.54 49.70
CA ILE A 7 -9.97 -4.88 50.87
C ILE A 7 -11.04 -5.77 51.52
N PHE A 8 -11.10 -5.74 52.85
CA PHE A 8 -12.14 -6.41 53.60
C PHE A 8 -12.66 -5.46 54.66
N ILE A 9 -13.97 -5.50 54.88
CA ILE A 9 -14.65 -4.77 55.94
C ILE A 9 -15.39 -5.77 56.82
N THR A 10 -15.42 -5.49 58.12
CA THR A 10 -16.08 -6.34 59.10
C THR A 10 -17.14 -5.52 59.81
N ASP A 11 -18.33 -6.08 59.95
CA ASP A 11 -19.41 -5.44 60.66
C ASP A 11 -19.32 -5.69 62.18
N ALA A 12 -20.19 -5.06 62.95
CA ALA A 12 -20.23 -5.21 64.41
C ALA A 12 -20.62 -6.63 64.87
N THR A 13 -21.08 -7.52 63.97
CA THR A 13 -21.30 -8.94 64.25
C THR A 13 -20.11 -9.85 63.98
N GLU A 14 -18.96 -9.29 63.56
CA GLU A 14 -17.78 -10.04 63.05
C GLU A 14 -18.00 -10.71 61.69
N MET A 15 -19.06 -10.37 60.96
CA MET A 15 -19.25 -10.81 59.58
C MET A 15 -18.29 -10.05 58.67
N GLN A 16 -17.45 -10.79 57.95
CA GLN A 16 -16.44 -10.25 57.04
C GLN A 16 -16.93 -10.26 55.59
N PHE A 17 -16.69 -9.15 54.89
CA PHE A 17 -16.97 -8.97 53.47
C PHE A 17 -15.67 -8.65 52.74
N ASP A 18 -15.28 -9.55 51.83
CA ASP A 18 -14.05 -9.45 51.06
C ASP A 18 -14.31 -8.94 49.64
N PHE A 19 -13.50 -7.99 49.19
CA PHE A 19 -13.61 -7.38 47.86
C PHE A 19 -12.28 -7.44 47.12
N SER A 20 -12.34 -7.94 45.89
CA SER A 20 -11.20 -8.01 44.95
C SER A 20 -11.28 -6.98 43.82
N LEU A 21 -12.40 -6.25 43.71
CA LEU A 21 -12.65 -5.23 42.70
C LEU A 21 -13.07 -3.93 43.40
N TYR A 22 -12.48 -2.81 42.98
CA TYR A 22 -12.81 -1.48 43.51
C TYR A 22 -14.28 -1.12 43.27
N GLU A 23 -14.80 -1.39 42.06
CA GLU A 23 -16.19 -1.11 41.69
C GLU A 23 -17.20 -1.85 42.56
N ASP A 24 -16.93 -3.12 42.88
CA ASP A 24 -17.81 -3.92 43.74
C ASP A 24 -17.82 -3.35 45.17
N PHE A 25 -16.66 -2.96 45.68
CA PHE A 25 -16.56 -2.33 47.00
C PHE A 25 -17.26 -0.96 47.05
N TYR A 26 -17.09 -0.14 46.01
CA TYR A 26 -17.74 1.17 45.91
C TYR A 26 -19.27 1.03 45.90
N LYS A 27 -19.81 0.15 45.04
CA LYS A 27 -21.24 -0.13 44.96
C LYS A 27 -21.81 -0.71 46.25
N PHE A 28 -21.06 -1.58 46.92
CA PHE A 28 -21.45 -2.10 48.22
C PHE A 28 -21.60 -0.96 49.25
N CYS A 29 -20.60 -0.09 49.36
CA CYS A 29 -20.64 1.07 50.25
C CYS A 29 -21.78 2.03 49.92
N GLU A 30 -22.05 2.26 48.63
CA GLU A 30 -23.19 3.06 48.16
C GLU A 30 -24.53 2.44 48.58
N SER A 31 -24.70 1.13 48.39
CA SER A 31 -25.94 0.43 48.77
C SER A 31 -26.20 0.47 50.28
N GLU A 32 -25.16 0.29 51.10
CA GLU A 32 -25.26 0.40 52.56
C GLU A 32 -25.56 1.84 52.98
N ARG A 33 -24.88 2.83 52.38
CA ARG A 33 -25.11 4.26 52.62
C ARG A 33 -26.56 4.64 52.35
N ASP A 34 -27.09 4.25 51.19
CA ASP A 34 -28.45 4.61 50.76
C ASP A 34 -29.49 3.99 51.67
N TRP A 35 -29.36 2.69 51.99
CA TRP A 35 -30.27 1.99 52.88
C TRP A 35 -30.28 2.62 54.29
N TRP A 36 -29.10 2.83 54.89
CA TRP A 36 -29.01 3.42 56.22
C TRP A 36 -29.48 4.87 56.26
N LYS A 37 -29.26 5.64 55.19
CA LYS A 37 -29.73 7.03 55.06
C LYS A 37 -31.25 7.09 54.97
N GLU A 38 -31.87 6.18 54.24
CA GLU A 38 -33.33 6.02 54.21
C GLU A 38 -33.86 5.74 55.62
N LYS A 39 -33.32 4.74 56.32
CA LYS A 39 -33.77 4.37 57.67
C LYS A 39 -33.52 5.47 58.69
N GLU A 40 -32.39 6.17 58.63
CA GLU A 40 -32.09 7.32 59.48
C GLU A 40 -33.11 8.46 59.27
N SER A 41 -33.52 8.70 58.02
CA SER A 41 -34.54 9.71 57.71
C SER A 41 -35.92 9.35 58.28
N LEU A 42 -36.31 8.07 58.23
CA LEU A 42 -37.55 7.55 58.83
C LEU A 42 -37.55 7.68 60.36
N ILE A 43 -36.41 7.42 61.00
CA ILE A 43 -36.25 7.62 62.45
C ILE A 43 -36.43 9.10 62.81
N LYS A 44 -35.79 10.00 62.07
CA LYS A 44 -35.86 11.44 62.32
C LYS A 44 -37.25 12.02 62.07
N SER A 45 -38.00 11.52 61.09
CA SER A 45 -39.38 11.98 60.84
C SER A 45 -40.33 11.73 62.02
N GLU A 46 -40.04 10.72 62.85
CA GLU A 46 -40.79 10.39 64.06
C GLU A 46 -40.28 11.12 65.32
N ASN A 47 -39.45 12.15 65.14
CA ASN A 47 -38.78 12.91 66.22
C ASN A 47 -37.96 12.02 67.18
N LYS A 48 -37.40 10.91 66.68
CA LYS A 48 -36.52 10.01 67.44
C LYS A 48 -35.06 10.26 67.08
N SER A 49 -34.18 10.06 68.05
CA SER A 49 -32.73 10.06 67.80
C SER A 49 -32.29 8.70 67.25
N PRO A 50 -31.47 8.66 66.19
CA PRO A 50 -30.83 7.43 65.73
C PRO A 50 -29.87 6.84 66.79
N THR A 51 -29.78 5.52 66.88
CA THR A 51 -28.67 4.84 67.59
C THR A 51 -27.35 5.00 66.84
N ASN A 52 -26.24 4.64 67.52
CA ASN A 52 -24.92 4.50 66.88
C ASN A 52 -24.94 3.55 65.68
N TYR A 53 -25.80 2.53 65.71
CA TYR A 53 -25.94 1.54 64.62
C TYR A 53 -26.80 2.03 63.45
N THR A 54 -27.68 2.98 63.69
CA THR A 54 -28.56 3.56 62.66
C THR A 54 -28.06 4.91 62.12
N ASN A 55 -27.08 5.54 62.77
CA ASN A 55 -26.42 6.78 62.34
C ASN A 55 -25.11 6.52 61.58
N VAL A 56 -25.13 5.55 60.66
CA VAL A 56 -23.91 5.07 59.97
C VAL A 56 -23.77 5.59 58.55
N ALA A 57 -24.83 6.19 57.99
CA ALA A 57 -24.82 6.75 56.64
C ALA A 57 -23.73 7.81 56.47
N SER A 58 -23.49 8.63 57.50
CA SER A 58 -22.44 9.66 57.50
C SER A 58 -21.02 9.07 57.41
N TYR A 59 -20.78 7.90 58.02
CA TYR A 59 -19.51 7.20 57.91
C TYR A 59 -19.29 6.69 56.49
N PHE A 60 -20.33 6.14 55.84
CA PHE A 60 -20.24 5.77 54.44
C PHE A 60 -20.13 6.96 53.49
N ASP A 61 -20.77 8.09 53.77
CA ASP A 61 -20.62 9.31 52.96
C ASP A 61 -19.16 9.82 52.99
N ASN A 62 -18.50 9.78 54.15
CA ASN A 62 -17.06 10.09 54.25
C ASN A 62 -16.21 9.07 53.48
N LEU A 63 -16.47 7.77 53.67
CA LEU A 63 -15.76 6.71 52.94
C LEU A 63 -15.89 6.85 51.42
N LEU A 64 -17.12 7.05 50.91
CA LEU A 64 -17.39 7.23 49.49
C LEU A 64 -16.74 8.50 48.94
N SER A 65 -16.68 9.58 49.72
CA SER A 65 -15.98 10.81 49.33
C SER A 65 -14.48 10.58 49.17
N GLN A 66 -13.87 9.79 50.06
CA GLN A 66 -12.46 9.39 49.94
C GLN A 66 -12.24 8.45 48.75
N LEU A 67 -13.12 7.46 48.57
CA LEU A 67 -13.05 6.51 47.45
C LEU A 67 -13.24 7.21 46.10
N ALA A 68 -14.09 8.23 46.00
CA ALA A 68 -14.26 9.02 44.77
C ALA A 68 -12.97 9.76 44.35
N GLY A 69 -12.07 10.03 45.31
CA GLY A 69 -10.75 10.58 45.03
C GLY A 69 -9.73 9.53 44.55
N PHE A 70 -10.09 8.24 44.51
CA PHE A 70 -9.16 7.19 44.11
C PHE A 70 -9.02 7.12 42.60
N LYS A 71 -7.77 7.04 42.13
CA LYS A 71 -7.45 6.90 40.71
C LYS A 71 -6.72 5.59 40.46
N ILE A 72 -7.44 4.49 40.65
CA ILE A 72 -6.90 3.13 40.58
C ILE A 72 -6.23 2.84 39.22
N ASP A 73 -6.74 3.42 38.14
CA ASP A 73 -6.17 3.26 36.79
C ASP A 73 -4.85 4.03 36.59
N GLU A 74 -4.66 5.15 37.28
CA GLU A 74 -3.46 5.99 37.17
C GLU A 74 -2.36 5.60 38.18
N TRP A 75 -2.72 5.05 39.34
CA TRP A 75 -1.79 4.76 40.44
C TRP A 75 -0.97 3.48 40.24
N ASP A 76 0.25 3.46 40.79
CA ASP A 76 1.03 2.24 40.95
C ASP A 76 0.55 1.43 42.18
N GLN A 77 0.96 0.17 42.28
CA GLN A 77 0.50 -0.75 43.33
C GLN A 77 0.87 -0.26 44.74
N HIS A 78 2.03 0.38 44.91
CA HIS A 78 2.45 0.88 46.22
C HIS A 78 1.54 2.01 46.69
N THR A 79 1.18 2.92 45.78
CA THR A 79 0.24 4.01 46.07
C THR A 79 -1.14 3.45 46.45
N ILE A 80 -1.64 2.44 45.73
CA ILE A 80 -2.91 1.77 46.04
C ILE A 80 -2.86 1.14 47.45
N ASP A 81 -1.81 0.39 47.76
CA ASP A 81 -1.65 -0.28 49.06
C ASP A 81 -1.58 0.73 50.23
N GLN A 82 -0.92 1.88 50.01
CA GLN A 82 -0.88 2.97 50.99
C GLN A 82 -2.28 3.55 51.25
N HIS A 83 -3.04 3.84 50.21
CA HIS A 83 -4.41 4.35 50.35
C HIS A 83 -5.34 3.34 51.03
N ILE A 84 -5.28 2.06 50.67
CA ILE A 84 -6.05 0.99 51.35
C ILE A 84 -5.64 0.88 52.82
N SER A 85 -4.34 0.96 53.14
CA SER A 85 -3.85 0.91 54.51
C SER A 85 -4.35 2.09 55.36
N ASN A 86 -4.49 3.27 54.75
CA ASN A 86 -5.08 4.43 55.41
C ASN A 86 -6.56 4.23 55.69
N LEU A 87 -7.35 3.73 54.72
CA LEU A 87 -8.76 3.40 54.93
C LEU A 87 -8.96 2.40 56.08
N LYS A 88 -8.14 1.34 56.12
CA LYS A 88 -8.16 0.34 57.19
C LYS A 88 -7.90 0.96 58.56
N ARG A 89 -7.02 1.96 58.65
CA ARG A 89 -6.63 2.59 59.92
C ARG A 89 -7.71 3.54 60.45
N TYR A 90 -8.34 4.30 59.58
CA TYR A 90 -9.21 5.42 59.98
C TYR A 90 -10.71 5.09 59.92
N GLU A 91 -11.16 4.39 58.89
CA GLU A 91 -12.59 4.17 58.64
C GLU A 91 -13.05 2.81 59.18
N PHE A 92 -12.26 1.75 59.00
CA PHE A 92 -12.72 0.38 59.30
C PHE A 92 -12.81 0.06 60.79
N ASN A 93 -12.04 0.77 61.61
CA ASN A 93 -12.19 0.70 63.07
C ASN A 93 -13.55 1.24 63.56
N VAL A 94 -14.14 2.19 62.83
CA VAL A 94 -15.45 2.76 63.16
C VAL A 94 -16.56 1.78 62.76
N PHE A 95 -16.45 1.20 61.56
CA PHE A 95 -17.42 0.24 61.04
C PHE A 95 -17.53 -1.03 61.89
N GLY A 96 -16.41 -1.60 62.34
CA GLY A 96 -16.41 -2.80 63.18
C GLY A 96 -17.11 -2.63 64.55
N ASN A 97 -17.35 -1.40 65.00
CA ASN A 97 -18.04 -1.11 66.26
C ASN A 97 -19.45 -0.55 66.08
N SER A 98 -19.70 0.14 64.97
CA SER A 98 -20.89 0.98 64.80
C SER A 98 -21.73 0.58 63.61
N TRP A 99 -21.26 -0.24 62.68
CA TRP A 99 -22.04 -0.63 61.49
C TRP A 99 -22.53 -2.07 61.58
N LEU A 100 -23.76 -2.27 61.12
CA LEU A 100 -24.38 -3.58 60.90
C LEU A 100 -24.74 -3.68 59.43
N TRP A 101 -24.48 -4.84 58.84
CA TRP A 101 -24.87 -5.06 57.46
C TRP A 101 -26.39 -4.99 57.29
N SER A 102 -26.87 -4.26 56.28
CA SER A 102 -28.31 -4.08 56.02
C SER A 102 -29.05 -5.40 55.80
N GLY A 103 -28.37 -6.43 55.29
CA GLY A 103 -28.94 -7.75 55.00
C GLY A 103 -29.16 -8.67 56.21
N HIS A 104 -28.79 -8.25 57.42
CA HIS A 104 -29.11 -9.04 58.61
C HIS A 104 -30.61 -9.12 58.85
N SER A 105 -31.08 -10.29 59.29
CA SER A 105 -32.50 -10.51 59.62
C SER A 105 -33.06 -9.56 60.68
N PHE A 106 -32.20 -8.99 61.54
CA PHE A 106 -32.57 -8.09 62.62
C PHE A 106 -32.35 -6.60 62.27
N SER A 107 -31.76 -6.24 61.12
CA SER A 107 -31.47 -4.83 60.77
C SER A 107 -32.76 -4.01 60.66
N GLU A 108 -33.80 -4.55 60.02
CA GLU A 108 -35.12 -3.90 59.95
C GLU A 108 -35.79 -3.86 61.35
N ALA A 109 -35.65 -4.93 62.13
CA ALA A 109 -36.21 -5.01 63.48
C ALA A 109 -35.58 -3.95 64.42
N LEU A 110 -34.27 -3.71 64.30
CA LEU A 110 -33.57 -2.66 65.02
C LEU A 110 -34.12 -1.27 64.68
N VAL A 111 -34.32 -0.98 63.39
CA VAL A 111 -34.90 0.30 62.94
C VAL A 111 -36.31 0.46 63.50
N ASN A 112 -37.14 -0.58 63.43
CA ASN A 112 -38.50 -0.56 63.98
C ASN A 112 -38.52 -0.34 65.50
N CYS A 113 -37.56 -0.94 66.23
CA CYS A 113 -37.39 -0.70 67.66
C CYS A 113 -37.05 0.78 67.94
N ASN A 114 -36.17 1.37 67.13
CA ASN A 114 -35.74 2.76 67.30
C ASN A 114 -36.87 3.76 66.99
N ILE A 115 -37.70 3.45 65.99
CA ILE A 115 -38.88 4.24 65.63
C ILE A 115 -39.95 4.16 66.73
N SER A 116 -40.27 2.93 67.17
CA SER A 116 -41.40 2.69 68.08
C SER A 116 -41.14 3.14 69.52
N TYR A 117 -39.87 3.11 69.95
CA TYR A 117 -39.48 3.45 71.31
C TYR A 117 -38.50 4.62 71.30
N ASP A 118 -37.19 4.36 71.37
CA ASP A 118 -36.12 5.33 71.28
C ASP A 118 -34.76 4.64 71.09
N ALA A 119 -33.68 5.43 71.00
CA ALA A 119 -32.32 4.93 70.86
C ALA A 119 -31.84 4.08 72.05
N SER A 120 -32.36 4.34 73.25
CA SER A 120 -31.97 3.60 74.46
C SER A 120 -32.47 2.16 74.37
N VAL A 121 -33.76 1.96 74.07
CA VAL A 121 -34.37 0.64 73.90
C VAL A 121 -33.76 -0.10 72.71
N ALA A 122 -33.57 0.56 71.58
CA ALA A 122 -32.98 -0.04 70.37
C ALA A 122 -31.53 -0.51 70.60
N ASN A 123 -30.72 0.24 71.35
CA ASN A 123 -29.37 -0.19 71.73
C ASN A 123 -29.38 -1.44 72.62
N HIS A 124 -30.29 -1.53 73.59
CA HIS A 124 -30.38 -2.72 74.43
C HIS A 124 -30.93 -3.93 73.66
N PHE A 125 -31.85 -3.72 72.72
CA PHE A 125 -32.33 -4.75 71.80
C PHE A 125 -31.17 -5.35 71.00
N ILE A 126 -30.36 -4.51 70.34
CA ILE A 126 -29.28 -5.03 69.49
C ILE A 126 -28.14 -5.66 70.29
N ILE A 127 -27.83 -5.14 71.49
CA ILE A 127 -26.88 -5.78 72.41
C ILE A 127 -27.36 -7.19 72.79
N ALA A 128 -28.65 -7.36 73.07
CA ALA A 128 -29.25 -8.65 73.38
C ALA A 128 -29.24 -9.61 72.18
N VAL A 129 -29.44 -9.10 70.95
CA VAL A 129 -29.44 -9.89 69.71
C VAL A 129 -28.03 -10.33 69.29
N ILE A 130 -27.02 -9.46 69.39
CA ILE A 130 -25.64 -9.74 68.98
C ILE A 130 -24.89 -10.60 70.02
N GLY A 131 -25.25 -10.52 71.32
CA GLY A 131 -24.75 -11.43 72.35
C GLY A 131 -23.27 -11.29 72.74
N LYS A 132 -22.56 -10.26 72.23
CA LYS A 132 -21.11 -10.06 72.46
C LYS A 132 -20.75 -9.52 73.85
N GLN A 133 -21.70 -8.95 74.58
CA GLN A 133 -21.50 -8.39 75.91
C GLN A 133 -22.43 -9.04 76.93
N LYS A 134 -22.03 -9.05 78.21
CA LYS A 134 -22.90 -9.50 79.30
C LYS A 134 -24.13 -8.60 79.35
N PHE A 135 -25.24 -9.11 78.84
CA PHE A 135 -26.52 -8.42 78.88
C PHE A 135 -26.97 -8.22 80.34
N SER A 136 -27.24 -6.98 80.72
CA SER A 136 -27.65 -6.61 82.08
C SER A 136 -28.96 -5.84 82.03
N ILE A 137 -29.96 -6.34 82.75
CA ILE A 137 -31.23 -5.64 82.93
C ILE A 137 -31.08 -4.71 84.13
N SER A 138 -30.76 -3.45 83.85
CA SER A 138 -30.45 -2.44 84.87
C SER A 138 -31.49 -1.31 84.95
N ASN A 139 -32.29 -1.12 83.90
CA ASN A 139 -33.31 -0.08 83.79
C ASN A 139 -34.49 -0.53 82.91
N LYS A 140 -35.53 0.30 82.85
CA LYS A 140 -36.76 0.01 82.07
C LYS A 140 -36.46 -0.24 80.59
N ASP A 141 -35.59 0.56 79.97
CA ASP A 141 -35.30 0.46 78.54
C ASP A 141 -34.51 -0.83 78.23
N SER A 142 -33.60 -1.22 79.13
CA SER A 142 -32.88 -2.48 79.05
C SER A 142 -33.81 -3.69 79.16
N LEU A 143 -34.84 -3.62 80.00
CA LEU A 143 -35.86 -4.66 80.09
C LEU A 143 -36.68 -4.74 78.79
N ILE A 144 -37.14 -3.60 78.27
CA ILE A 144 -37.92 -3.54 77.02
C ILE A 144 -37.09 -4.08 75.85
N GLY A 145 -35.83 -3.65 75.72
CA GLY A 145 -34.91 -4.16 74.70
C GLY A 145 -34.69 -5.67 74.81
N ALA A 146 -34.55 -6.21 76.03
CA ALA A 146 -34.45 -7.65 76.28
C ALA A 146 -35.68 -8.40 75.76
N VAL A 147 -36.86 -7.89 76.10
CA VAL A 147 -38.14 -8.53 75.76
C VAL A 147 -38.36 -8.48 74.27
N LEU A 148 -38.05 -7.36 73.60
CA LEU A 148 -38.14 -7.26 72.15
C LEU A 148 -37.14 -8.18 71.44
N ALA A 149 -35.94 -8.37 72.00
CA ALA A 149 -34.97 -9.32 71.45
C ALA A 149 -35.45 -10.77 71.63
N TYR A 150 -35.99 -11.10 72.81
CA TYR A 150 -36.63 -12.39 73.05
C TYR A 150 -37.80 -12.60 72.10
N GLU A 151 -38.68 -11.61 71.95
CA GLU A 151 -39.83 -11.62 71.04
C GLU A 151 -39.39 -11.76 69.58
N PHE A 152 -38.31 -11.10 69.14
CA PHE A 152 -37.75 -11.31 67.80
C PHE A 152 -37.33 -12.77 67.58
N PHE A 153 -36.76 -13.42 68.59
CA PHE A 153 -36.44 -14.85 68.53
C PHE A 153 -37.67 -15.77 68.73
N VAL A 154 -38.75 -15.29 69.36
CA VAL A 154 -39.88 -16.09 69.87
C VAL A 154 -41.19 -15.86 69.12
N VAL A 155 -41.37 -14.78 68.36
CA VAL A 155 -42.55 -14.55 67.47
C VAL A 155 -42.63 -15.61 66.37
N GLY A 156 -41.66 -16.52 66.27
CA GLY A 156 -41.75 -17.80 65.59
C GLY A 156 -42.41 -18.98 66.37
N SER A 157 -42.93 -18.80 67.59
CA SER A 157 -43.30 -19.91 68.50
C SER A 157 -44.81 -20.19 68.65
N SER A 158 -45.48 -20.54 67.55
CA SER A 158 -46.71 -21.36 67.58
C SER A 158 -46.53 -22.63 66.73
N ILE A 159 -45.64 -23.49 67.24
CA ILE A 159 -45.00 -24.66 66.64
C ILE A 159 -45.86 -25.90 66.97
N THR A 160 -46.43 -26.62 66.01
CA THR A 160 -45.72 -27.74 65.35
C THR A 160 -46.15 -27.92 63.90
N SER A 161 -47.43 -27.82 63.54
CA SER A 161 -47.89 -28.22 62.20
C SER A 161 -47.60 -27.22 61.07
N ARG A 162 -47.66 -25.90 61.35
CA ARG A 162 -47.33 -24.87 60.36
C ARG A 162 -45.83 -24.67 60.20
N THR A 163 -45.07 -24.73 61.29
CA THR A 163 -43.60 -24.64 61.28
C THR A 163 -43.00 -25.81 60.53
N ASP A 164 -43.49 -27.04 60.73
CA ASP A 164 -42.97 -28.19 59.96
C ASP A 164 -43.28 -28.08 58.46
N ALA A 165 -44.46 -27.56 58.09
CA ALA A 165 -44.83 -27.33 56.70
C ALA A 165 -44.00 -26.20 56.06
N GLU A 166 -43.80 -25.09 56.77
CA GLU A 166 -42.96 -23.96 56.34
C GLU A 166 -41.47 -24.35 56.31
N LEU A 167 -40.99 -25.15 57.26
CA LEU A 167 -39.62 -25.69 57.28
C LEU A 167 -39.40 -26.65 56.11
N THR A 168 -40.38 -27.53 55.82
CA THR A 168 -40.33 -28.42 54.66
C THR A 168 -40.36 -27.61 53.35
N ALA A 169 -41.17 -26.56 53.27
CA ALA A 169 -41.19 -25.66 52.11
C ALA A 169 -39.86 -24.91 51.95
N MET A 170 -39.28 -24.40 53.05
CA MET A 170 -37.97 -23.75 53.06
C MET A 170 -36.84 -24.71 52.72
N GLU A 171 -36.87 -25.96 53.20
CA GLU A 171 -35.91 -27.00 52.80
C GLU A 171 -36.03 -27.35 51.32
N THR A 172 -37.26 -27.39 50.80
CA THR A 172 -37.52 -27.61 49.37
C THR A 172 -36.99 -26.45 48.53
N VAL A 173 -37.26 -25.21 48.94
CA VAL A 173 -36.71 -24.00 48.30
C VAL A 173 -35.19 -23.98 48.39
N ARG A 174 -34.60 -24.33 49.54
CA ARG A 174 -33.15 -24.40 49.73
C ARG A 174 -32.52 -25.45 48.82
N LYS A 175 -33.10 -26.64 48.72
CA LYS A 175 -32.67 -27.69 47.79
C LYS A 175 -32.75 -27.20 46.35
N SER A 176 -33.88 -26.60 45.95
CA SER A 176 -34.06 -26.03 44.61
C SER A 176 -33.01 -24.95 44.29
N ILE A 177 -32.74 -24.03 45.22
CA ILE A 177 -31.71 -23.00 45.07
C ILE A 177 -30.33 -23.64 44.96
N GLN A 178 -30.03 -24.65 45.76
CA GLN A 178 -28.73 -25.32 45.74
C GLN A 178 -28.51 -26.08 44.43
N GLU A 179 -29.54 -26.76 43.90
CA GLU A 179 -29.54 -27.41 42.59
C GLU A 179 -29.43 -26.42 41.43
N HIS A 180 -30.15 -25.30 41.48
CA HIS A 180 -30.03 -24.24 40.47
C HIS A 180 -28.65 -23.61 40.50
N ASN A 181 -28.10 -23.32 41.68
CA ASN A 181 -26.75 -22.78 41.80
C ASN A 181 -25.68 -23.77 41.31
N SER A 182 -25.87 -25.08 41.52
CA SER A 182 -24.93 -26.07 40.97
C SER A 182 -25.01 -26.15 39.45
N LYS A 183 -26.23 -26.19 38.87
CA LYS A 183 -26.43 -26.18 37.42
C LYS A 183 -25.89 -24.91 36.77
N LEU A 184 -26.18 -23.76 37.36
CA LEU A 184 -25.74 -22.47 36.84
C LEU A 184 -24.21 -22.35 36.91
N ARG A 185 -23.57 -22.91 37.94
CA ARG A 185 -22.10 -23.03 38.00
C ARG A 185 -21.56 -23.93 36.89
N GLU A 186 -22.19 -25.07 36.64
CA GLU A 186 -21.78 -25.99 35.57
C GLU A 186 -21.91 -25.34 34.18
N GLU A 187 -23.05 -24.71 33.90
CA GLU A 187 -23.29 -23.95 32.66
C GLU A 187 -22.28 -22.80 32.50
N LEU A 188 -21.94 -22.10 33.59
CA LEU A 188 -20.95 -21.03 33.57
C LEU A 188 -19.55 -21.55 33.22
N GLU A 189 -19.14 -22.69 33.76
CA GLU A 189 -17.83 -23.28 33.45
C GLU A 189 -17.77 -23.79 32.00
N VAL A 190 -18.84 -24.40 31.51
CA VAL A 190 -18.96 -24.78 30.09
C VAL A 190 -18.91 -23.55 29.18
N PHE A 191 -19.67 -22.50 29.52
CA PHE A 191 -19.67 -21.26 28.76
C PHE A 191 -18.29 -20.60 28.73
N LYS A 192 -17.60 -20.51 29.87
CA LYS A 192 -16.23 -19.98 29.94
C LYS A 192 -15.27 -20.79 29.07
N GLY A 193 -15.37 -22.12 29.10
CA GLY A 193 -14.57 -23.02 28.26
C GLY A 193 -14.78 -22.72 26.77
N ASN A 194 -16.04 -22.76 26.33
CA ASN A 194 -16.40 -22.49 24.94
C ASN A 194 -15.99 -21.07 24.50
N PHE A 195 -16.17 -20.07 25.37
CA PHE A 195 -15.77 -18.70 25.08
C PHE A 195 -14.25 -18.57 24.96
N SER A 196 -13.49 -19.21 25.84
CA SER A 196 -12.02 -19.21 25.77
C SER A 196 -11.51 -19.89 24.49
N GLU A 197 -12.12 -21.01 24.10
CA GLU A 197 -11.80 -21.71 22.87
C GLU A 197 -12.16 -20.88 21.63
N TRP A 198 -13.34 -20.25 21.63
CA TRP A 198 -13.77 -19.33 20.57
C TRP A 198 -12.83 -18.13 20.42
N VAL A 199 -12.45 -17.48 21.52
CA VAL A 199 -11.49 -16.35 21.49
C VAL A 199 -10.14 -16.81 20.93
N THR A 200 -9.65 -17.97 21.37
CA THR A 200 -8.35 -18.48 20.94
C THR A 200 -8.36 -18.85 19.47
N SER A 201 -9.35 -19.62 19.02
CA SER A 201 -9.50 -20.02 17.62
C SER A 201 -9.67 -18.81 16.70
N THR A 202 -10.57 -17.87 17.04
CA THR A 202 -10.80 -16.65 16.25
C THR A 202 -9.53 -15.81 16.15
N LYS A 203 -8.76 -15.67 17.25
CA LYS A 203 -7.50 -14.93 17.24
C LYS A 203 -6.46 -15.59 16.33
N THR A 204 -6.34 -16.92 16.38
CA THR A 204 -5.41 -17.67 15.52
C THR A 204 -5.82 -17.61 14.06
N GLU A 205 -7.11 -17.78 13.75
CA GLU A 205 -7.63 -17.66 12.39
C GLU A 205 -7.41 -16.26 11.83
N TRP A 206 -7.70 -15.22 12.61
CA TRP A 206 -7.45 -13.83 12.21
C TRP A 206 -5.98 -13.57 11.94
N SER A 207 -5.09 -13.99 12.85
CA SER A 207 -3.64 -13.81 12.68
C SER A 207 -3.10 -14.54 11.45
N ASN A 208 -3.58 -15.76 11.20
CA ASN A 208 -3.21 -16.52 10.00
C ASN A 208 -3.73 -15.85 8.73
N TRP A 209 -4.98 -15.37 8.76
CA TRP A 209 -5.56 -14.63 7.63
C TRP A 209 -4.79 -13.35 7.35
N GLU A 210 -4.47 -12.56 8.38
CA GLU A 210 -3.68 -11.33 8.28
C GLU A 210 -2.31 -11.62 7.65
N GLN A 211 -1.60 -12.63 8.14
CA GLN A 211 -0.30 -13.02 7.59
C GLN A 211 -0.42 -13.45 6.12
N GLN A 212 -1.45 -14.24 5.77
CA GLN A 212 -1.69 -14.63 4.37
C GLN A 212 -2.01 -13.43 3.47
N GLN A 213 -2.76 -12.43 3.95
CA GLN A 213 -3.02 -11.23 3.16
C GLN A 213 -1.75 -10.41 2.96
N VAL A 214 -0.95 -10.22 4.01
CA VAL A 214 0.32 -9.50 3.92
C VAL A 214 1.26 -10.16 2.91
N THR A 215 1.41 -11.49 2.96
CA THR A 215 2.24 -12.22 1.98
C THR A 215 1.68 -12.09 0.57
N LYS A 216 0.38 -12.30 0.35
CA LYS A 216 -0.23 -12.17 -0.98
C LYS A 216 -0.06 -10.78 -1.58
N ILE A 217 -0.24 -9.73 -0.77
CA ILE A 217 -0.06 -8.35 -1.22
C ILE A 217 1.40 -8.09 -1.55
N SER A 218 2.32 -8.52 -0.68
CA SER A 218 3.76 -8.37 -0.91
C SER A 218 4.22 -9.08 -2.19
N ASP A 219 3.79 -10.32 -2.40
CA ASP A 219 4.15 -11.10 -3.60
C ASP A 219 3.57 -10.46 -4.86
N ALA A 220 2.31 -10.01 -4.82
CA ALA A 220 1.67 -9.34 -5.95
C ALA A 220 2.29 -7.98 -6.26
N ASP A 221 2.75 -7.23 -5.25
CA ASP A 221 3.44 -5.96 -5.43
C ASP A 221 4.85 -6.17 -5.99
N ASP A 222 5.58 -7.22 -5.57
CA ASP A 222 6.90 -7.55 -6.11
C ASP A 222 6.83 -8.01 -7.58
N GLU A 223 5.83 -8.84 -7.91
CA GLU A 223 5.56 -9.26 -9.28
C GLU A 223 5.22 -8.05 -10.16
N ARG A 224 4.33 -7.16 -9.71
CA ARG A 224 3.95 -5.95 -10.45
C ARG A 224 5.11 -4.96 -10.60
N CYS A 225 5.93 -4.80 -9.57
CA CYS A 225 7.14 -3.98 -9.63
C CYS A 225 8.14 -4.54 -10.65
N THR A 226 8.33 -5.86 -10.67
CA THR A 226 9.22 -6.54 -11.60
C THR A 226 8.72 -6.41 -13.05
N GLU A 227 7.43 -6.64 -13.28
CA GLU A 227 6.81 -6.47 -14.60
C GLU A 227 6.92 -5.01 -15.08
N PHE A 228 6.64 -4.05 -14.20
CA PHE A 228 6.75 -2.62 -14.50
C PHE A 228 8.21 -2.22 -14.81
N MET A 229 9.18 -2.69 -14.03
CA MET A 229 10.60 -2.44 -14.28
C MET A 229 11.06 -3.04 -15.61
N SER A 230 10.64 -4.26 -15.94
CA SER A 230 10.93 -4.89 -17.23
C SER A 230 10.34 -4.07 -18.38
N PHE A 231 9.06 -3.67 -18.26
CA PHE A 231 8.39 -2.84 -19.27
C PHE A 231 9.10 -1.49 -19.46
N MET A 232 9.49 -0.82 -18.36
CA MET A 232 10.21 0.45 -18.43
C MET A 232 11.58 0.30 -19.07
N ASN A 233 12.29 -0.79 -18.78
CA ASN A 233 13.58 -1.08 -19.41
C ASN A 233 13.41 -1.34 -20.92
N ASP A 234 12.41 -2.13 -21.31
CA ASP A 234 12.09 -2.38 -22.72
C ASP A 234 11.71 -1.10 -23.47
N CYS A 235 10.92 -0.22 -22.82
CA CYS A 235 10.62 1.10 -23.36
C CYS A 235 11.87 1.94 -23.54
N LYS A 236 12.78 1.95 -22.56
CA LYS A 236 14.04 2.68 -22.65
C LYS A 236 14.91 2.19 -23.81
N VAL A 237 15.11 0.88 -23.94
CA VAL A 237 15.87 0.28 -25.05
C VAL A 237 15.23 0.66 -26.39
N ARG A 238 13.90 0.54 -26.53
CA ARG A 238 13.19 0.93 -27.76
C ARG A 238 13.33 2.41 -28.10
N ILE A 239 13.35 3.29 -27.10
CA ILE A 239 13.54 4.72 -27.31
C ILE A 239 14.97 5.00 -27.78
N GLU A 240 15.98 4.38 -27.15
CA GLU A 240 17.38 4.50 -27.54
C GLU A 240 17.61 3.99 -28.97
N ASP A 241 17.02 2.85 -29.33
CA ASP A 241 17.06 2.30 -30.70
C ASP A 241 16.38 3.22 -31.71
N LEU A 242 15.21 3.77 -31.37
CA LEU A 242 14.47 4.70 -32.23
C LEU A 242 15.24 6.00 -32.42
N GLU A 243 15.87 6.53 -31.36
CA GLU A 243 16.69 7.72 -31.42
C GLU A 243 17.91 7.50 -32.33
N SER A 244 18.63 6.38 -32.14
CA SER A 244 19.78 6.00 -32.98
C SER A 244 19.37 5.87 -34.45
N ALA A 245 18.27 5.17 -34.74
CA ALA A 245 17.75 5.02 -36.10
C ALA A 245 17.35 6.37 -36.71
N TYR A 246 16.77 7.27 -35.92
CA TYR A 246 16.38 8.61 -36.39
C TYR A 246 17.58 9.51 -36.64
N GLN A 247 18.59 9.49 -35.76
CA GLN A 247 19.84 10.21 -35.96
C GLN A 247 20.56 9.74 -37.23
N GLU A 248 20.59 8.42 -37.47
CA GLU A 248 21.18 7.84 -38.68
C GLU A 248 20.40 8.21 -39.95
N LYS A 249 19.06 8.20 -39.89
CA LYS A 249 18.21 8.72 -40.96
C LYS A 249 18.56 10.18 -41.28
N LEU A 250 18.60 11.04 -40.26
CA LEU A 250 18.89 12.47 -40.44
C LEU A 250 20.29 12.71 -41.04
N ARG A 251 21.27 11.87 -40.67
CA ARG A 251 22.64 11.91 -41.20
C ARG A 251 22.71 11.60 -42.69
N LEU A 252 21.90 10.65 -43.17
CA LEU A 252 21.98 10.12 -44.53
C LEU A 252 20.94 10.70 -45.51
N GLU A 253 19.85 11.28 -45.00
CA GLU A 253 18.76 11.85 -45.80
C GLU A 253 19.24 13.01 -46.70
N LYS A 254 19.99 13.97 -46.13
CA LYS A 254 20.52 15.11 -46.90
C LYS A 254 21.53 14.68 -47.98
N PRO A 255 22.50 13.80 -47.70
CA PRO A 255 23.35 13.21 -48.73
C PRO A 255 22.57 12.49 -49.84
N ALA A 256 21.56 11.69 -49.51
CA ALA A 256 20.73 11.01 -50.52
C ALA A 256 20.00 12.02 -51.43
N GLU A 257 19.43 13.07 -50.85
CA GLU A 257 18.78 14.14 -51.61
C GLU A 257 19.78 14.88 -52.53
N TYR A 258 21.01 15.08 -52.05
CA TYR A 258 22.09 15.66 -52.85
C TYR A 258 22.47 14.76 -54.05
N TRP A 259 22.59 13.45 -53.85
CA TRP A 259 22.90 12.50 -54.92
C TRP A 259 21.79 12.47 -55.97
N LYS A 260 20.52 12.47 -55.55
CA LYS A 260 19.37 12.60 -56.43
C LYS A 260 19.40 13.86 -57.28
N LYS A 261 19.70 15.01 -56.66
CA LYS A 261 19.85 16.30 -57.36
C LYS A 261 21.03 16.26 -58.35
N SER A 262 22.14 15.64 -57.95
CA SER A 262 23.34 15.49 -58.78
C SER A 262 23.09 14.57 -59.98
N ALA A 263 22.44 13.42 -59.79
CA ALA A 263 22.01 12.52 -60.86
C ALA A 263 21.17 13.27 -61.89
N ARG A 264 20.14 14.01 -61.45
CA ARG A 264 19.31 14.83 -62.34
C ARG A 264 20.13 15.86 -63.11
N LYS A 265 21.05 16.56 -62.44
CA LYS A 265 21.92 17.56 -63.08
C LYS A 265 22.81 16.93 -64.16
N TYR A 266 23.45 15.81 -63.87
CA TYR A 266 24.33 15.11 -64.81
C TYR A 266 23.54 14.47 -65.95
N GLY A 267 22.33 13.97 -65.72
CA GLY A 267 21.45 13.48 -66.78
C GLY A 267 21.02 14.57 -67.77
N ILE A 268 20.71 15.78 -67.26
CA ILE A 268 20.44 16.95 -68.12
C ILE A 268 21.69 17.33 -68.93
N GLN A 269 22.88 17.37 -68.30
CA GLN A 269 24.12 17.66 -69.02
C GLN A 269 24.46 16.60 -70.07
N GLY A 270 24.32 15.32 -69.73
CA GLY A 270 24.58 14.20 -70.63
C GLY A 270 23.63 14.19 -71.82
N SER A 271 22.34 14.46 -71.60
CA SER A 271 21.36 14.59 -72.68
C SER A 271 21.67 15.78 -73.59
N LEU A 272 22.11 16.93 -73.06
CA LEU A 272 22.55 18.07 -73.86
C LEU A 272 23.74 17.70 -74.76
N TRP A 273 24.76 17.03 -74.21
CA TRP A 273 25.92 16.58 -74.99
C TRP A 273 25.56 15.50 -76.02
N ALA A 274 24.64 14.58 -75.67
CA ALA A 274 24.14 13.57 -76.59
C ALA A 274 23.39 14.21 -77.77
N VAL A 275 22.54 15.21 -77.51
CA VAL A 275 21.86 15.98 -78.56
C VAL A 275 22.87 16.71 -79.43
N ALA A 276 23.88 17.36 -78.83
CA ALA A 276 24.95 18.02 -79.58
C ALA A 276 25.78 17.03 -80.44
N LEU A 277 26.06 15.83 -79.93
CA LEU A 277 26.74 14.75 -80.65
C LEU A 277 25.91 14.29 -81.85
N VAL A 278 24.62 14.01 -81.65
CA VAL A 278 23.71 13.55 -82.71
C VAL A 278 23.53 14.63 -83.77
N ALA A 279 23.28 15.88 -83.36
CA ALA A 279 23.15 17.01 -84.28
C ALA A 279 24.43 17.25 -85.08
N SER A 280 25.60 17.25 -84.42
CA SER A 280 26.89 17.38 -85.08
C SER A 280 27.12 16.25 -86.07
N SER A 281 26.81 15.00 -85.70
CA SER A 281 26.95 13.82 -86.57
C SER A 281 26.05 13.89 -87.81
N LEU A 282 24.77 14.25 -87.64
CA LEU A 282 23.84 14.43 -88.75
C LEU A 282 24.30 15.55 -89.70
N MET A 283 24.76 16.67 -89.14
CA MET A 283 25.31 17.79 -89.90
C MET A 283 26.53 17.35 -90.73
N GLY A 284 27.42 16.54 -90.13
CA GLY A 284 28.58 15.96 -90.84
C GLY A 284 28.17 15.04 -91.99
N ILE A 285 27.16 14.19 -91.80
CA ILE A 285 26.63 13.32 -92.87
C ILE A 285 26.08 14.14 -94.02
N VAL A 286 25.28 15.19 -93.74
CA VAL A 286 24.70 16.05 -94.77
C VAL A 286 25.79 16.77 -95.58
N TYR A 287 26.77 17.38 -94.92
CA TYR A 287 27.88 18.05 -95.62
C TYR A 287 28.77 17.08 -96.38
N PHE A 288 29.04 15.90 -95.82
CA PHE A 288 29.83 14.88 -96.50
C PHE A 288 29.11 14.36 -97.75
N HIS A 289 27.79 14.13 -97.67
CA HIS A 289 26.97 13.74 -98.80
C HIS A 289 26.97 14.81 -99.90
N ASP A 290 26.74 16.08 -99.55
CA ASP A 290 26.75 17.20 -100.50
C ASP A 290 28.12 17.36 -101.18
N PHE A 291 29.20 17.31 -100.40
CA PHE A 291 30.57 17.35 -100.90
C PHE A 291 30.89 16.17 -101.83
N PHE A 292 30.54 14.95 -101.43
CA PHE A 292 30.79 13.73 -102.21
C PHE A 292 30.00 13.72 -103.52
N SER A 293 28.73 14.12 -103.48
CA SER A 293 27.88 14.23 -104.67
C SER A 293 28.42 15.29 -105.64
N SER A 294 28.80 16.46 -105.13
CA SER A 294 29.39 17.55 -105.94
C SER A 294 30.73 17.16 -106.57
N TRP A 295 31.56 16.40 -105.82
CA TRP A 295 32.80 15.82 -106.32
C TRP A 295 32.56 14.79 -107.44
N LEU A 296 31.61 13.87 -107.24
CA LEU A 296 31.28 12.82 -108.21
C LEU A 296 30.73 13.40 -109.52
N LEU A 297 29.95 14.48 -109.44
CA LEU A 297 29.38 15.18 -110.60
C LEU A 297 30.38 16.12 -111.30
N GLY A 298 31.63 16.19 -110.85
CA GLY A 298 32.68 17.02 -111.47
C GLY A 298 32.45 18.53 -111.36
N GLN A 299 31.66 18.97 -110.39
CA GLN A 299 31.41 20.40 -110.17
C GLN A 299 32.66 21.09 -109.59
N LYS A 300 32.83 22.39 -109.83
CA LYS A 300 33.94 23.16 -109.25
C LYS A 300 33.79 23.25 -107.73
N LEU A 301 34.55 22.43 -107.01
CA LEU A 301 34.62 22.46 -105.54
C LEU A 301 35.51 23.62 -105.06
N LYS A 302 35.23 24.14 -103.87
CA LYS A 302 36.13 25.10 -103.18
C LYS A 302 37.47 24.48 -102.78
N VAL A 303 37.52 23.15 -102.65
CA VAL A 303 38.73 22.37 -102.31
C VAL A 303 38.88 21.27 -103.36
N GLU A 304 39.91 21.37 -104.20
CA GLU A 304 40.22 20.38 -105.23
C GLU A 304 41.01 19.21 -104.63
N LEU A 305 40.37 18.04 -104.53
CA LEU A 305 40.99 16.81 -104.02
C LEU A 305 42.13 16.27 -104.91
N SER A 306 42.18 16.68 -106.18
CA SER A 306 43.25 16.33 -107.13
C SER A 306 44.56 17.08 -106.86
N SER A 307 44.51 18.19 -106.12
CA SER A 307 45.70 18.96 -105.71
C SER A 307 46.18 18.51 -104.34
N LEU A 308 47.51 18.37 -104.19
CA LEU A 308 48.14 18.01 -102.90
C LEU A 308 47.71 18.96 -101.77
N HIS A 309 47.58 20.26 -102.06
CA HIS A 309 47.16 21.26 -101.09
C HIS A 309 45.70 21.08 -100.66
N GLY A 310 44.81 20.75 -101.60
CA GLY A 310 43.39 20.53 -101.31
C GLY A 310 43.14 19.24 -100.53
N ALA A 311 43.85 18.16 -100.87
CA ALA A 311 43.81 16.90 -100.13
C ALA A 311 44.30 17.07 -98.67
N LEU A 312 45.37 17.85 -98.44
CA LEU A 312 45.88 18.15 -97.10
C LEU A 312 44.89 18.95 -96.25
N ILE A 313 44.24 19.98 -96.83
CA ILE A 313 43.22 20.78 -96.13
C ILE A 313 42.00 19.92 -95.78
N PHE A 314 41.56 19.05 -96.69
CA PHE A 314 40.45 18.14 -96.41
C PHE A 314 40.79 17.16 -95.27
N ALA A 315 41.98 16.56 -95.29
CA ALA A 315 42.42 15.63 -94.25
C ALA A 315 42.53 16.31 -92.86
N SER A 316 42.97 17.56 -92.79
CA SER A 316 43.05 18.30 -91.52
C SER A 316 41.66 18.61 -90.96
N ILE A 317 40.72 19.08 -91.80
CA ILE A 317 39.32 19.33 -91.41
C ILE A 317 38.67 18.04 -90.92
N LEU A 318 38.85 16.93 -91.63
CA LEU A 318 38.31 15.63 -91.25
C LEU A 318 38.86 15.17 -89.89
N THR A 319 40.15 15.39 -89.63
CA THR A 319 40.79 15.04 -88.35
C THR A 319 40.25 15.90 -87.20
N VAL A 320 40.10 17.20 -87.40
CA VAL A 320 39.51 18.12 -86.40
C VAL A 320 38.06 17.72 -86.10
N TYR A 321 37.28 17.37 -87.14
CA TYR A 321 35.90 16.94 -86.99
C TYR A 321 35.80 15.58 -86.26
N ALA A 322 36.66 14.61 -86.59
CA ALA A 322 36.75 13.35 -85.86
C ALA A 322 37.12 13.56 -84.38
N PHE A 323 38.01 14.50 -84.09
CA PHE A 323 38.36 14.89 -82.71
C PHE A 323 37.20 15.55 -81.98
N LEU A 324 36.39 16.38 -82.65
CA LEU A 324 35.17 16.97 -82.10
C LEU A 324 34.16 15.89 -81.71
N ILE A 325 33.86 14.94 -82.60
CA ILE A 325 32.96 13.82 -82.33
C ILE A 325 33.47 12.98 -81.15
N LYS A 326 34.78 12.68 -81.13
CA LYS A 326 35.42 11.96 -80.02
C LYS A 326 35.26 12.69 -78.69
N THR A 327 35.40 14.02 -78.69
CA THR A 327 35.29 14.85 -77.49
C THR A 327 33.83 14.91 -77.00
N LEU A 328 32.86 15.14 -77.88
CA LEU A 328 31.44 15.14 -77.54
C LEU A 328 30.98 13.77 -77.03
N SER A 329 31.48 12.68 -77.62
CA SER A 329 31.23 11.31 -77.15
C SER A 329 31.77 11.09 -75.75
N LYS A 330 33.03 11.49 -75.48
CA LYS A 330 33.62 11.43 -74.13
C LYS A 330 32.83 12.25 -73.10
N LEU A 331 32.41 13.47 -73.45
CA LEU A 331 31.61 14.31 -72.55
C LEU A 331 30.25 13.68 -72.24
N THR A 332 29.57 13.15 -73.26
CA THR A 332 28.29 12.44 -73.12
C THR A 332 28.41 11.25 -72.17
N PHE A 333 29.36 10.34 -72.44
CA PHE A 333 29.57 9.17 -71.60
C PHE A 333 30.02 9.56 -70.19
N SER A 334 30.88 10.56 -70.04
CA SER A 334 31.30 11.04 -68.72
C SER A 334 30.14 11.57 -67.89
N SER A 335 29.24 12.36 -68.48
CA SER A 335 28.04 12.86 -67.78
C SER A 335 27.07 11.74 -67.42
N PHE A 336 26.85 10.75 -68.30
CA PHE A 336 26.00 9.60 -67.97
C PHE A 336 26.63 8.65 -66.94
N HIS A 337 27.95 8.49 -66.91
CA HIS A 337 28.64 7.75 -65.85
C HIS A 337 28.47 8.44 -64.48
N LEU A 338 28.64 9.76 -64.42
CA LEU A 338 28.41 10.54 -63.20
C LEU A 338 26.93 10.51 -62.75
N MET A 339 26.00 10.51 -63.69
CA MET A 339 24.58 10.33 -63.40
C MET A 339 24.33 8.96 -62.74
N ARG A 340 24.79 7.88 -63.37
CA ARG A 340 24.57 6.51 -62.89
C ARG A 340 25.24 6.26 -61.54
N ASP A 341 26.46 6.75 -61.33
CA ASP A 341 27.13 6.67 -60.02
C ASP A 341 26.36 7.43 -58.93
N ALA A 342 25.80 8.60 -59.24
CA ALA A 342 24.95 9.32 -58.29
C ALA A 342 23.64 8.57 -57.99
N GLU A 343 23.01 7.92 -58.97
CA GLU A 343 21.82 7.07 -58.77
C GLU A 343 22.15 5.82 -57.92
N GLU A 344 23.27 5.16 -58.20
CA GLU A 344 23.75 4.00 -57.45
C GLU A 344 24.01 4.38 -55.97
N ARG A 345 24.61 5.54 -55.69
CA ARG A 345 24.81 6.05 -54.32
C ARG A 345 23.51 6.41 -53.61
N GLU A 346 22.53 6.99 -54.32
CA GLU A 346 21.19 7.24 -53.76
C GLU A 346 20.53 5.92 -53.34
N GLN A 347 20.52 4.93 -54.23
CA GLN A 347 19.92 3.62 -53.96
C GLN A 347 20.63 2.86 -52.84
N LEU A 348 21.97 2.89 -52.80
CA LEU A 348 22.76 2.31 -51.71
C LEU A 348 22.45 2.98 -50.37
N THR A 349 22.20 4.30 -50.36
CA THR A 349 21.82 5.02 -49.13
C THR A 349 20.44 4.57 -48.62
N TYR A 350 19.47 4.40 -49.52
CA TYR A 350 18.15 3.87 -49.14
C TYR A 350 18.21 2.41 -48.70
N LEU A 351 18.99 1.58 -49.39
CA LEU A 351 19.23 0.19 -49.01
C LEU A 351 19.82 0.11 -47.59
N PHE A 352 20.85 0.92 -47.32
CA PHE A 352 21.45 1.02 -45.99
C PHE A 352 20.43 1.42 -44.92
N LEU A 353 19.64 2.46 -45.16
CA LEU A 353 18.58 2.91 -44.23
C LEU A 353 17.52 1.83 -43.98
N SER A 354 17.15 1.06 -45.02
CA SER A 354 16.20 -0.03 -44.89
C SER A 354 16.74 -1.20 -44.07
N LEU A 355 18.01 -1.58 -44.29
CA LEU A 355 18.64 -2.69 -43.59
C LEU A 355 18.99 -2.37 -42.15
N ASN A 356 19.29 -1.10 -41.85
CA ASN A 356 19.55 -0.64 -40.49
C ASN A 356 18.29 -0.58 -39.63
N LYS A 357 17.11 -0.45 -40.25
CA LYS A 357 15.80 -0.52 -39.57
C LYS A 357 15.47 -1.92 -39.06
N ASP A 358 15.97 -2.96 -39.73
CA ASP A 358 15.70 -4.37 -39.40
C ASP A 358 16.81 -5.02 -38.54
N SER A 359 17.76 -4.22 -38.02
CA SER A 359 18.80 -4.63 -37.05
C SER A 359 19.64 -5.87 -37.43
N GLN A 360 19.77 -6.18 -38.73
CA GLN A 360 20.40 -7.41 -39.22
C GLN A 360 21.78 -7.23 -39.87
N LEU A 361 22.39 -6.04 -39.81
CA LEU A 361 23.69 -5.81 -40.43
C LEU A 361 24.85 -5.90 -39.43
N ASP A 362 25.76 -6.84 -39.69
CA ASP A 362 27.07 -6.88 -39.04
C ASP A 362 27.87 -5.60 -39.35
N SER A 363 28.68 -5.20 -38.38
CA SER A 363 29.59 -4.05 -38.43
C SER A 363 30.49 -4.02 -39.68
N THR A 364 30.90 -5.19 -40.18
CA THR A 364 31.67 -5.32 -41.43
C THR A 364 30.85 -4.88 -42.65
N SER A 365 29.59 -5.33 -42.74
CA SER A 365 28.68 -4.97 -43.84
C SER A 365 28.36 -3.47 -43.84
N ARG A 366 28.20 -2.88 -42.65
CA ARG A 366 28.01 -1.44 -42.47
C ARG A 366 29.21 -0.63 -43.02
N ASN A 367 30.43 -1.05 -42.69
CA ASN A 367 31.65 -0.37 -43.17
C ASN A 367 31.81 -0.48 -44.69
N ILE A 368 31.47 -1.63 -45.29
CA ILE A 368 31.53 -1.83 -46.74
C ILE A 368 30.55 -0.88 -47.46
N VAL A 369 29.31 -0.75 -46.97
CA VAL A 369 28.33 0.15 -47.58
C VAL A 369 28.74 1.62 -47.43
N LEU A 370 29.26 2.03 -46.27
CA LEU A 370 29.80 3.37 -46.07
C LEU A 370 31.00 3.63 -46.99
N GLN A 371 31.90 2.66 -47.16
CA GLN A 371 33.03 2.78 -48.08
C GLN A 371 32.56 2.92 -49.53
N ALA A 372 31.53 2.16 -49.96
CA ALA A 372 30.94 2.30 -51.29
C ALA A 372 30.32 3.69 -51.50
N LEU A 373 29.58 4.22 -50.50
CA LEU A 373 28.96 5.55 -50.55
C LEU A 373 29.98 6.71 -50.65
N PHE A 374 31.13 6.58 -49.98
CA PHE A 374 32.18 7.60 -49.93
C PHE A 374 33.36 7.35 -50.87
N SER A 375 33.34 6.29 -51.69
CA SER A 375 34.37 6.00 -52.68
C SER A 375 34.39 7.04 -53.81
N ARG A 376 35.50 7.14 -54.55
CA ARG A 376 35.63 8.10 -55.68
C ARG A 376 34.95 7.56 -56.93
N THR A 377 34.29 8.44 -57.68
CA THR A 377 33.77 8.14 -59.02
C THR A 377 34.89 8.21 -60.04
N ASP A 378 35.26 7.08 -60.63
CA ASP A 378 36.17 7.06 -61.77
C ASP A 378 35.44 7.56 -63.01
N THR A 379 35.84 8.72 -63.50
CA THR A 379 35.35 9.25 -64.77
C THR A 379 36.39 8.99 -65.85
N GLY A 380 35.96 8.73 -67.08
CA GLY A 380 36.86 8.50 -68.23
C GLY A 380 37.76 9.70 -68.61
N LEU A 381 37.73 10.78 -67.83
CA LEU A 381 38.60 11.96 -67.91
C LEU A 381 39.67 12.01 -66.82
N LEU A 382 39.51 11.28 -65.70
CA LEU A 382 40.38 11.32 -64.52
C LEU A 382 40.94 9.93 -64.16
N ALA A 383 41.31 9.14 -65.18
CA ALA A 383 41.96 7.85 -64.95
C ALA A 383 43.45 8.09 -64.57
N GLY A 384 43.83 7.85 -63.31
CA GLY A 384 45.26 7.80 -62.97
C GLY A 384 45.69 8.00 -61.50
N ASP A 385 44.82 8.39 -60.56
CA ASP A 385 45.24 8.60 -59.17
C ASP A 385 44.89 7.42 -58.27
N SER A 386 45.88 6.89 -57.57
CA SER A 386 45.85 5.73 -56.67
C SER A 386 45.06 6.00 -55.38
N SER A 387 43.74 6.19 -55.50
CA SER A 387 42.79 6.25 -54.39
C SER A 387 41.74 5.11 -54.51
N PRO A 388 41.11 4.68 -53.41
CA PRO A 388 40.17 3.55 -53.44
C PRO A 388 38.97 3.81 -54.36
N SER A 389 38.78 2.93 -55.35
CA SER A 389 37.64 2.94 -56.28
C SER A 389 36.47 2.13 -55.73
N MET A 390 35.26 2.35 -56.26
CA MET A 390 34.03 1.72 -55.82
C MET A 390 34.08 0.19 -56.04
N PRO A 391 33.81 -0.66 -55.03
CA PRO A 391 33.67 -2.09 -55.22
C PRO A 391 32.43 -2.39 -56.08
N GLY A 392 32.52 -3.36 -56.98
CA GLY A 392 31.41 -3.71 -57.86
C GLY A 392 30.22 -4.31 -57.10
N LEU A 393 28.98 -4.03 -57.54
CA LEU A 393 27.74 -4.60 -56.95
C LEU A 393 27.78 -6.13 -56.79
N SER A 394 28.50 -6.84 -57.66
CA SER A 394 28.71 -8.30 -57.58
C SER A 394 29.58 -8.73 -56.39
N GLU A 395 30.53 -7.91 -55.95
CA GLU A 395 31.34 -8.19 -54.75
C GLU A 395 30.53 -7.95 -53.47
N LEU A 396 29.65 -6.94 -53.47
CA LEU A 396 28.75 -6.63 -52.35
C LEU A 396 27.73 -7.76 -52.11
N ILE A 397 27.16 -8.33 -53.19
CA ILE A 397 26.22 -9.45 -53.09
C ILE A 397 26.91 -10.73 -52.61
N ASN A 398 28.12 -11.03 -53.11
CA ASN A 398 28.87 -12.24 -52.73
C ASN A 398 29.38 -12.20 -51.28
N THR A 399 29.67 -11.01 -50.74
CA THR A 399 30.10 -10.85 -49.33
C THR A 399 28.92 -10.96 -48.37
N SER A 400 27.75 -10.41 -48.74
CA SER A 400 26.51 -10.60 -47.97
C SER A 400 26.06 -12.07 -47.93
N LEU A 401 26.20 -12.81 -49.03
CA LEU A 401 25.80 -14.23 -49.10
C LEU A 401 26.79 -15.19 -48.42
N LYS A 402 28.07 -14.82 -48.27
CA LYS A 402 29.08 -15.61 -47.55
C LYS A 402 29.00 -15.48 -46.02
N SER A 403 28.22 -14.53 -45.50
CA SER A 403 28.04 -14.27 -44.07
C SER A 403 26.94 -15.13 -43.42
N LYS A 404 26.49 -16.20 -44.09
CA LYS A 404 25.45 -17.12 -43.59
C LYS A 404 26.04 -18.38 -42.99
#